data_AF-A0A7Y0TK56-F1
#
_entry.id   AF-A0A7Y0TK56-F1
#
_cell.length_a   1.000
_cell.length_b   1.000
_cell.length_c   1.000
_cell.angle_alpha   90.00
_cell.angle_beta   90.00
_cell.angle_gamma   90.00
#
_symmetry.space_group_name_H-M   'P 1'
#
loop_
_entity.id
_entity.type
_entity.pdbx_description
1 polymer ?
#
loop_
_entity_poly.entity_id
_entity_poly.type
_entity_poly.pdbx_seq_one_letter_code
_entity_poly.pdbx_strand_id
1 'polypeptide(L)'
;MATDAILDLGGSFSQIASIVNGKYTSEGGGSIDTSYLNGTKLDYLYCVDLFTNVYVPANYPNTTVNTLGNIYGNQVYHADRVAYLLTTYGTGGQGDQAIALQAAIWHESNAAGVYNLDMNYYNAHNANIANLYTTYVNAADTHSGDISQFFWITPGKDVNGNLTTYQGLVASAHNPEPSTIILLGTGMLFMAIYGKRRMNKEAL
;
A
#
# COMPACT_ATOMS: atom_id res chain seq x y z
N MET A 1 -12.23 13.95 -6.49
CA MET A 1 -12.75 14.31 -5.14
C MET A 1 -12.12 13.31 -4.19
N ALA A 2 -11.15 13.72 -3.39
CA ALA A 2 -10.60 12.85 -2.35
C ALA A 2 -11.60 12.81 -1.21
N THR A 3 -12.18 11.65 -0.94
CA THR A 3 -13.01 11.41 0.24
C THR A 3 -12.09 11.31 1.45
N ASP A 4 -12.35 12.10 2.50
CA ASP A 4 -11.63 12.01 3.77
C ASP A 4 -11.76 10.59 4.33
N ALA A 5 -10.66 9.83 4.27
CA ALA A 5 -10.61 8.47 4.80
C ALA A 5 -10.08 8.46 6.24
N ILE A 6 -10.43 7.41 6.97
CA ILE A 6 -9.87 7.11 8.29
C ILE A 6 -8.92 5.93 8.11
N LEU A 7 -7.66 6.13 8.47
CA LEU A 7 -6.65 5.07 8.50
C LEU A 7 -6.33 4.72 9.95
N ASP A 8 -6.58 3.48 10.31
CA ASP A 8 -6.24 2.91 11.61
C ASP A 8 -5.03 2.01 11.44
N LEU A 9 -3.90 2.39 12.06
CA LEU A 9 -2.69 1.58 12.07
C LEU A 9 -2.59 0.84 13.39
N GLY A 10 -2.58 -0.49 13.32
CA GLY A 10 -2.22 -1.35 14.43
C GLY A 10 -0.76 -1.78 14.41
N GLY A 11 -0.43 -2.76 15.24
CA GLY A 11 0.83 -3.51 15.14
C GLY A 11 2.07 -2.75 15.60
N SER A 12 3.21 -3.16 15.02
CA SER A 12 4.57 -2.70 15.34
C SER A 12 5.47 -2.87 14.13
N PHE A 13 6.67 -2.28 14.16
CA PHE A 13 7.69 -2.40 13.12
C PHE A 13 8.80 -3.38 13.49
N SER A 14 9.38 -4.03 12.49
CA SER A 14 10.73 -4.60 12.59
C SER A 14 11.77 -3.52 12.35
N GLN A 15 12.94 -3.69 12.94
CA GLN A 15 14.08 -2.83 12.63
C GLN A 15 14.83 -3.34 11.40
N ILE A 16 15.10 -2.43 10.47
CA ILE A 16 15.81 -2.70 9.22
C ILE A 16 17.15 -1.96 9.25
N ALA A 17 18.25 -2.71 9.31
CA ALA A 17 19.58 -2.16 9.19
C ALA A 17 19.80 -1.66 7.75
N SER A 18 20.04 -0.36 7.59
CA SER A 18 20.11 0.26 6.28
C SER A 18 21.17 1.35 6.21
N ILE A 19 21.46 1.78 4.99
CA ILE A 19 22.39 2.85 4.68
C ILE A 19 21.59 3.93 3.96
N VAL A 20 21.40 5.06 4.64
CA VAL A 20 20.64 6.20 4.12
C VAL A 20 21.59 7.38 3.93
N ASN A 21 21.66 7.92 2.72
CA ASN A 21 22.62 8.97 2.35
C ASN A 21 24.07 8.65 2.77
N GLY A 22 24.47 7.38 2.62
CA GLY A 22 25.81 6.89 2.98
C GLY A 22 26.06 6.68 4.48
N LYS A 23 25.03 6.83 5.35
CA LYS A 23 25.14 6.63 6.79
C LYS A 23 24.38 5.38 7.23
N TYR A 24 25.02 4.57 8.06
CA TYR A 24 24.37 3.43 8.71
C TYR A 24 23.27 3.92 9.67
N THR A 25 22.09 3.31 9.55
CA THR A 25 20.89 3.63 10.31
C THR A 25 20.06 2.37 10.58
N SER A 26 19.10 2.47 11.49
CA SER A 26 18.12 1.42 11.78
C SER A 26 16.73 2.03 11.63
N GLU A 27 16.02 1.64 10.57
CA GLU A 27 14.71 2.18 10.21
C GLU A 27 13.61 1.20 10.61
N GLY A 28 12.47 1.72 11.08
CA GLY A 28 11.29 0.90 11.33
C GLY A 28 10.61 0.52 10.01
N GLY A 29 10.41 -0.77 9.75
CA GLY A 29 9.81 -1.27 8.52
C GLY A 29 9.13 -2.64 8.64
N GLY A 30 8.79 -3.24 7.50
CA GLY A 30 7.94 -4.43 7.37
C GLY A 30 6.48 -4.09 7.10
N SER A 31 5.61 -5.09 6.95
CA SER A 31 4.17 -4.84 6.77
C SER A 31 3.53 -4.45 8.11
N ILE A 32 2.85 -3.30 8.16
CA ILE A 32 2.08 -2.87 9.33
C ILE A 32 0.80 -3.71 9.41
N ASP A 33 0.92 -4.84 10.10
CA ASP A 33 -0.18 -5.79 10.23
C ASP A 33 -1.26 -5.29 11.20
N THR A 34 -2.50 -5.66 10.90
CA THR A 34 -3.71 -5.18 11.60
C THR A 34 -3.94 -3.68 11.36
N SER A 35 -3.94 -3.30 10.08
CA SER A 35 -4.32 -1.95 9.66
C SER A 35 -5.68 -1.96 8.97
N TYR A 36 -6.43 -0.86 9.12
CA TYR A 36 -7.75 -0.69 8.51
C TYR A 36 -7.83 0.64 7.77
N LEU A 37 -8.50 0.63 6.62
CA LEU A 37 -8.86 1.81 5.87
C LEU A 37 -10.39 1.90 5.81
N ASN A 38 -10.97 2.95 6.39
CA ASN A 38 -12.42 3.11 6.54
C ASN A 38 -13.12 1.90 7.19
N GLY A 39 -12.44 1.27 8.16
CA GLY A 39 -12.94 0.05 8.82
C GLY A 39 -12.74 -1.25 8.03
N THR A 40 -12.23 -1.20 6.79
CA THR A 40 -11.86 -2.38 6.01
C THR A 40 -10.43 -2.79 6.32
N LYS A 41 -10.23 -4.06 6.72
CA LYS A 41 -8.90 -4.59 7.01
C LYS A 41 -8.05 -4.63 5.73
N LEU A 42 -6.80 -4.18 5.85
CA LEU A 42 -5.79 -4.26 4.79
C LEU A 42 -5.02 -5.58 4.92
N ASP A 43 -4.72 -6.22 3.77
CA ASP A 43 -3.95 -7.47 3.73
C ASP A 43 -2.49 -7.27 4.18
N TYR A 44 -1.94 -6.12 3.79
CA TYR A 44 -0.64 -5.61 4.18
C TYR A 44 -0.62 -4.09 4.01
N LEU A 45 0.36 -3.46 4.62
CA LEU A 45 0.57 -2.01 4.52
C LEU A 45 2.06 -1.71 4.64
N TYR A 46 2.66 -1.15 3.60
CA TYR A 46 4.08 -0.83 3.54
C TYR A 46 4.32 0.67 3.47
N CYS A 47 5.48 1.10 3.95
CA CYS A 47 5.93 2.48 3.82
C CYS A 47 6.53 2.73 2.43
N VAL A 48 6.25 3.87 1.81
CA VAL A 48 6.83 4.25 0.50
C VAL A 48 7.69 5.50 0.57
N ASP A 49 7.64 6.23 1.67
CA ASP A 49 8.45 7.43 1.90
C ASP A 49 9.57 7.16 2.91
N LEU A 50 10.70 7.84 2.75
CA LEU A 50 11.80 7.88 3.71
C LEU A 50 11.79 9.25 4.39
N PHE A 51 12.42 9.39 5.56
CA PHE A 51 12.57 10.67 6.30
C PHE A 51 11.31 11.23 6.99
N THR A 52 10.17 10.58 6.81
CA THR A 52 8.93 10.88 7.53
C THR A 52 8.57 9.73 8.46
N ASN A 53 8.04 10.06 9.63
CA ASN A 53 7.64 9.05 10.61
C ASN A 53 6.17 8.68 10.45
N VAL A 54 5.82 7.46 10.81
CA VAL A 54 4.45 7.07 11.09
C VAL A 54 4.42 6.35 12.43
N TYR A 55 3.45 6.70 13.26
CA TYR A 55 3.24 6.08 14.56
C TYR A 55 2.31 4.88 14.44
N VAL A 56 2.67 3.80 15.13
CA VAL A 56 1.86 2.59 15.29
C VAL A 56 1.90 2.16 16.75
N PRO A 57 0.75 1.84 17.39
CA PRO A 57 -0.60 2.03 16.85
C PRO A 57 -1.02 3.51 16.86
N ALA A 58 -1.80 3.93 15.85
CA ALA A 58 -2.38 5.28 15.79
C ALA A 58 -3.57 5.36 14.80
N ASN A 59 -4.41 6.37 15.00
CA ASN A 59 -5.52 6.71 14.12
C ASN A 59 -5.20 8.00 13.34
N TYR A 60 -5.41 7.99 12.03
CA TYR A 60 -5.17 9.11 11.12
C TYR A 60 -6.47 9.50 10.41
N PRO A 61 -7.27 10.42 10.99
CA PRO A 61 -8.43 10.99 10.31
C PRO A 61 -7.96 11.90 9.17
N ASN A 62 -8.81 12.18 8.18
CA ASN A 62 -8.51 13.03 7.01
C ASN A 62 -7.38 12.47 6.12
N THR A 63 -7.23 11.15 6.07
CA THR A 63 -6.27 10.47 5.22
C THR A 63 -6.68 10.61 3.75
N THR A 64 -5.73 10.96 2.89
CA THR A 64 -5.95 11.02 1.45
C THR A 64 -5.53 9.69 0.81
N VAL A 65 -6.39 9.13 -0.04
CA VAL A 65 -6.14 7.88 -0.76
C VAL A 65 -6.30 8.11 -2.26
N ASN A 66 -5.41 7.54 -3.07
CA ASN A 66 -5.52 7.54 -4.52
C ASN A 66 -4.96 6.25 -5.12
N THR A 67 -5.24 6.02 -6.40
CA THR A 67 -4.74 4.90 -7.20
C THR A 67 -3.78 5.36 -8.30
N LEU A 68 -3.24 6.58 -8.18
CA LEU A 68 -2.42 7.23 -9.21
C LEU A 68 -0.92 7.17 -8.92
N GLY A 69 -0.51 6.57 -7.80
CA GLY A 69 0.91 6.56 -7.42
C GLY A 69 1.35 7.80 -6.65
N ASN A 70 0.42 8.59 -6.09
CA ASN A 70 0.75 9.87 -5.51
C ASN A 70 0.85 9.82 -3.98
N ILE A 71 1.89 10.43 -3.43
CA ILE A 71 2.04 10.72 -2.00
C ILE A 71 2.24 12.24 -1.86
N TYR A 72 1.46 12.87 -0.98
CA TYR A 72 1.42 14.34 -0.84
C TYR A 72 1.13 15.09 -2.15
N GLY A 73 0.44 14.45 -3.10
CA GLY A 73 0.13 15.02 -4.41
C GLY A 73 1.25 14.92 -5.45
N ASN A 74 2.41 14.35 -5.09
CA ASN A 74 3.52 14.08 -6.00
C ASN A 74 3.58 12.60 -6.35
N GLN A 75 3.92 12.28 -7.59
CA GLN A 75 4.11 10.90 -8.01
C GLN A 75 5.33 10.30 -7.30
N VAL A 76 5.17 9.11 -6.72
CA VAL A 76 6.26 8.34 -6.12
C VAL A 76 7.24 7.93 -7.21
N TYR A 77 8.53 8.02 -6.90
CA TYR A 77 9.58 7.61 -7.82
C TYR A 77 9.44 6.11 -8.14
N HIS A 78 9.50 5.76 -9.43
CA HIS A 78 9.27 4.40 -9.92
C HIS A 78 8.05 3.68 -9.29
N ALA A 79 6.92 4.39 -9.13
CA ALA A 79 5.70 3.83 -8.54
C ALA A 79 5.20 2.54 -9.24
N ASP A 80 5.49 2.37 -10.52
CA ASP A 80 5.22 1.17 -11.31
C ASP A 80 6.06 -0.03 -10.88
N ARG A 81 7.33 0.17 -10.53
CA ARG A 81 8.21 -0.89 -10.00
C ARG A 81 7.80 -1.31 -8.60
N VAL A 82 7.43 -0.33 -7.76
CA VAL A 82 6.83 -0.59 -6.45
C VAL A 82 5.54 -1.39 -6.60
N ALA A 83 4.68 -1.05 -7.56
CA ALA A 83 3.48 -1.81 -7.87
C ALA A 83 3.80 -3.26 -8.25
N TYR A 84 4.80 -3.49 -9.12
CA TYR A 84 5.24 -4.85 -9.47
C TYR A 84 5.71 -5.65 -8.25
N LEU A 85 6.52 -5.04 -7.38
CA LEU A 85 7.01 -5.67 -6.16
C LEU A 85 5.87 -6.10 -5.24
N LEU A 86 4.86 -5.23 -5.08
CA LEU A 86 3.69 -5.53 -4.26
C LEU A 86 2.78 -6.59 -4.89
N THR A 87 2.56 -6.56 -6.21
CA THR A 87 1.78 -7.60 -6.90
C THR A 87 2.43 -8.98 -6.77
N THR A 88 3.76 -9.04 -6.80
CA THR A 88 4.51 -10.31 -6.87
C THR A 88 4.85 -10.86 -5.49
N TYR A 89 5.22 -9.99 -4.55
CA TYR A 89 5.79 -10.37 -3.25
C TYR A 89 5.04 -9.80 -2.04
N GLY A 90 3.99 -9.00 -2.25
CA GLY A 90 3.21 -8.38 -1.19
C GLY A 90 2.66 -9.42 -0.21
N THR A 91 3.03 -9.28 1.06
CA THR A 91 2.58 -10.19 2.12
C THR A 91 2.37 -9.43 3.42
N GLY A 92 1.34 -9.82 4.18
CA GLY A 92 1.28 -9.44 5.59
C GLY A 92 2.44 -10.11 6.34
N GLY A 93 2.79 -9.58 7.51
CA GLY A 93 3.79 -10.16 8.39
C GLY A 93 4.99 -9.25 8.66
N GLN A 94 5.77 -9.70 9.64
CA GLN A 94 7.07 -9.13 10.02
C GLN A 94 8.22 -10.13 9.76
N GLY A 95 8.01 -11.08 8.85
CA GLY A 95 9.04 -12.05 8.46
C GLY A 95 10.06 -11.49 7.48
N ASP A 96 11.09 -12.28 7.18
CA ASP A 96 12.20 -11.90 6.27
C ASP A 96 11.71 -11.36 4.92
N GLN A 97 10.65 -11.95 4.35
CA GLN A 97 10.06 -11.51 3.09
C GLN A 97 9.51 -10.08 3.18
N ALA A 98 8.81 -9.74 4.26
CA ALA A 98 8.24 -8.41 4.45
C ALA A 98 9.32 -7.36 4.72
N ILE A 99 10.37 -7.72 5.46
CA ILE A 99 11.53 -6.85 5.71
C ILE A 99 12.28 -6.57 4.40
N ALA A 100 12.61 -7.62 3.65
CA ALA A 100 13.28 -7.49 2.35
C ALA A 100 12.43 -6.69 1.35
N LEU A 101 11.11 -6.89 1.34
CA LEU A 101 10.19 -6.15 0.48
C LEU A 101 10.12 -4.67 0.86
N GLN A 102 10.02 -4.34 2.15
CA GLN A 102 10.05 -2.95 2.61
C GLN A 102 11.33 -2.23 2.18
N ALA A 103 12.48 -2.89 2.30
CA ALA A 103 13.76 -2.35 1.85
C ALA A 103 13.82 -2.17 0.31
N ALA A 104 13.29 -3.12 -0.45
CA ALA A 104 13.21 -3.01 -1.91
C ALA A 104 12.27 -1.86 -2.34
N ILE A 105 11.15 -1.66 -1.65
CA ILE A 105 10.23 -0.53 -1.89
C ILE A 105 10.95 0.80 -1.68
N TRP A 106 11.67 0.96 -0.57
CA TRP A 106 12.43 2.19 -0.31
C TRP A 106 13.58 2.42 -1.29
N HIS A 107 14.20 1.35 -1.79
CA HIS A 107 15.20 1.44 -2.83
C HIS A 107 14.61 2.00 -4.14
N GLU A 108 13.46 1.47 -4.57
CA GLU A 108 12.81 1.92 -5.80
C GLU A 108 12.09 3.27 -5.65
N SER A 109 11.55 3.58 -4.47
CA SER A 109 10.80 4.81 -4.23
C SER A 109 11.66 6.06 -4.06
N ASN A 110 12.99 5.90 -4.12
CA ASN A 110 13.96 6.98 -3.96
C ASN A 110 14.96 7.01 -5.12
N ALA A 111 15.61 8.16 -5.29
CA ALA A 111 16.70 8.27 -6.25
C ALA A 111 17.86 7.31 -5.89
N ALA A 112 18.56 6.83 -6.92
CA ALA A 112 19.69 5.92 -6.76
C ALA A 112 20.72 6.48 -5.75
N GLY A 113 21.11 5.64 -4.79
CA GLY A 113 22.10 5.99 -3.76
C GLY A 113 21.53 6.66 -2.50
N VAL A 114 20.24 7.02 -2.47
CA VAL A 114 19.60 7.56 -1.26
C VAL A 114 19.40 6.47 -0.21
N TYR A 115 18.92 5.30 -0.62
CA TYR A 115 18.66 4.16 0.26
C TYR A 115 19.31 2.88 -0.25
N ASN A 116 19.96 2.15 0.65
CA ASN A 116 20.40 0.78 0.45
C ASN A 116 20.17 -0.04 1.72
N LEU A 117 19.91 -1.34 1.55
CA LEU A 117 19.99 -2.28 2.66
C LEU A 117 21.45 -2.40 3.14
N ASP A 118 21.69 -2.52 4.44
CA ASP A 118 23.03 -2.84 4.95
C ASP A 118 23.37 -4.32 4.66
N MET A 119 23.89 -4.55 3.46
CA MET A 119 24.24 -5.89 2.99
C MET A 119 25.32 -6.56 3.86
N ASN A 120 26.23 -5.80 4.47
CA ASN A 120 27.27 -6.37 5.32
C ASN A 120 26.66 -6.92 6.61
N TYR A 121 25.77 -6.15 7.23
CA TYR A 121 25.03 -6.59 8.41
C TYR A 121 24.19 -7.84 8.09
N TYR A 122 23.36 -7.80 7.04
CA TYR A 122 22.47 -8.92 6.75
C TYR A 122 23.22 -10.16 6.27
N ASN A 123 24.29 -10.06 5.49
CA ASN A 123 25.09 -11.23 5.13
C ASN A 123 25.71 -11.93 6.35
N ALA A 124 26.02 -11.19 7.41
CA ALA A 124 26.58 -11.75 8.64
C ALA A 124 25.50 -12.29 9.61
N HIS A 125 24.31 -11.69 9.64
CA HIS A 125 23.30 -11.96 10.67
C HIS A 125 22.03 -12.65 10.16
N ASN A 126 21.60 -12.38 8.92
CA ASN A 126 20.48 -13.03 8.28
C ASN A 126 20.59 -12.91 6.73
N ALA A 127 21.36 -13.81 6.13
CA ALA A 127 21.64 -13.79 4.69
C ALA A 127 20.39 -13.99 3.82
N ASN A 128 19.30 -14.52 4.39
CA ASN A 128 18.05 -14.71 3.66
C ASN A 128 17.44 -13.36 3.26
N ILE A 129 17.43 -12.37 4.17
CA ILE A 129 16.94 -11.01 3.88
C ILE A 129 17.78 -10.36 2.76
N ALA A 130 19.10 -10.49 2.83
CA ALA A 130 20.01 -9.96 1.80
C ALA A 130 19.75 -10.58 0.40
N ASN A 131 19.54 -11.90 0.35
CA ASN A 131 19.23 -12.61 -0.89
C ASN A 131 17.87 -12.22 -1.46
N LEU A 132 16.84 -12.12 -0.62
CA LEU A 132 15.51 -11.69 -1.02
C LEU A 132 15.53 -10.25 -1.54
N TYR A 133 16.16 -9.34 -0.80
CA TYR A 133 16.30 -7.94 -1.21
C TYR A 133 16.96 -7.82 -2.59
N THR A 134 18.08 -8.52 -2.80
CA THR A 134 18.79 -8.53 -4.10
C THR A 134 17.89 -9.07 -5.21
N THR A 135 17.12 -10.13 -4.94
CA THR A 135 16.17 -10.70 -5.90
C THR A 135 15.08 -9.70 -6.27
N TYR A 136 14.52 -9.02 -5.28
CA TYR A 136 13.43 -8.06 -5.48
C TYR A 136 13.88 -6.84 -6.29
N VAL A 137 15.01 -6.21 -5.92
CA VAL A 137 15.55 -5.06 -6.66
C VAL A 137 15.88 -5.44 -8.11
N ASN A 138 16.55 -6.58 -8.34
CA ASN A 138 16.85 -7.03 -9.71
C ASN A 138 15.58 -7.30 -10.54
N ALA A 139 14.53 -7.82 -9.91
CA ALA A 139 13.26 -8.05 -10.59
C ALA A 139 12.56 -6.72 -10.92
N ALA A 140 12.57 -5.75 -10.00
CA ALA A 140 12.00 -4.42 -10.17
C ALA A 140 12.68 -3.61 -11.29
N ASP A 141 13.98 -3.80 -11.51
CA ASP A 141 14.71 -3.12 -12.59
C ASP A 141 14.26 -3.52 -14.00
N THR A 142 13.61 -4.68 -14.14
CA THR A 142 13.21 -5.24 -15.44
C THR A 142 11.70 -5.36 -15.62
N HIS A 143 10.90 -5.06 -14.59
CA HIS A 143 9.46 -5.22 -14.60
C HIS A 143 8.74 -4.00 -14.02
N SER A 144 7.55 -3.75 -14.55
CA SER A 144 6.64 -2.70 -14.10
C SER A 144 5.26 -3.29 -13.86
N GLY A 145 4.57 -2.79 -12.84
CA GLY A 145 3.23 -3.23 -12.42
C GLY A 145 2.18 -2.14 -12.64
N ASP A 146 0.91 -2.52 -12.49
CA ASP A 146 -0.21 -1.60 -12.60
C ASP A 146 -0.41 -0.84 -11.27
N ILE A 147 -0.06 0.44 -11.28
CA ILE A 147 -0.17 1.35 -10.13
C ILE A 147 -1.61 1.44 -9.61
N SER A 148 -2.61 1.27 -10.50
CA SER A 148 -4.02 1.46 -10.17
C SER A 148 -4.60 0.36 -9.27
N GLN A 149 -3.88 -0.76 -9.12
CA GLN A 149 -4.21 -1.86 -8.22
C GLN A 149 -3.88 -1.59 -6.75
N PHE A 150 -3.32 -0.41 -6.43
CA PHE A 150 -2.85 -0.08 -5.09
C PHE A 150 -3.46 1.22 -4.57
N PHE A 151 -3.73 1.22 -3.26
CA PHE A 151 -4.05 2.43 -2.53
C PHE A 151 -2.75 3.10 -2.09
N TRP A 152 -2.52 4.30 -2.61
CA TRP A 152 -1.46 5.22 -2.22
C TRP A 152 -2.03 6.18 -1.19
N ILE A 153 -1.54 6.03 0.03
CA ILE A 153 -2.16 6.55 1.24
C ILE A 153 -1.24 7.61 1.84
N THR A 154 -1.77 8.81 1.99
CA THR A 154 -1.13 9.92 2.70
C THR A 154 -1.87 10.12 4.03
N PRO A 155 -1.29 9.68 5.18
CA PRO A 155 -1.93 9.84 6.48
C PRO A 155 -2.25 11.30 6.76
N GLY A 156 -3.38 11.51 7.45
CA GLY A 156 -4.11 12.75 7.34
C GLY A 156 -3.42 14.02 7.83
N LYS A 157 -3.92 15.10 7.22
CA LYS A 157 -3.58 16.49 7.49
C LYS A 157 -4.17 16.95 8.83
N ASP A 158 -3.56 17.97 9.44
CA ASP A 158 -4.14 18.63 10.61
C ASP A 158 -5.52 19.25 10.28
N VAL A 159 -6.23 19.74 11.31
CA VAL A 159 -7.55 20.39 11.16
C VAL A 159 -7.56 21.62 10.23
N ASN A 160 -6.37 22.14 9.87
CA ASN A 160 -6.19 23.27 8.96
C ASN A 160 -5.79 22.83 7.55
N GLY A 161 -5.74 21.52 7.27
CA GLY A 161 -5.32 20.99 5.97
C GLY A 161 -3.81 21.02 5.75
N ASN A 162 -3.00 21.33 6.77
CA ASN A 162 -1.55 21.24 6.67
C ASN A 162 -1.12 19.78 6.78
N LEU A 163 -0.18 19.39 5.92
CA LEU A 163 0.49 18.10 6.08
C LEU A 163 1.32 18.14 7.36
N THR A 164 0.85 17.49 8.41
CA THR A 164 1.77 16.79 9.30
C THR A 164 2.40 15.71 8.44
N THR A 165 3.68 15.87 8.07
CA THR A 165 4.40 14.99 7.16
C THR A 165 4.62 13.61 7.80
N TYR A 166 3.57 12.79 7.73
CA TYR A 166 3.56 11.39 8.16
C TYR A 166 3.83 10.47 6.98
N GLN A 167 4.59 9.41 7.22
CA GLN A 167 5.06 8.51 6.16
C GLN A 167 3.99 8.11 5.17
N GLY A 168 4.29 8.29 3.87
CA GLY A 168 3.47 7.77 2.80
C GLY A 168 3.40 6.25 2.87
N LEU A 169 2.22 5.70 2.60
CA LEU A 169 1.95 4.28 2.72
C LEU A 169 1.34 3.72 1.43
N VAL A 170 1.48 2.43 1.24
CA VAL A 170 0.87 1.69 0.13
C VAL A 170 0.27 0.38 0.61
N ALA A 171 -0.93 0.08 0.11
CA ALA A 171 -1.64 -1.17 0.37
C ALA A 171 -2.30 -1.67 -0.91
N SER A 172 -2.61 -2.96 -0.95
CA SER A 172 -3.45 -3.51 -2.02
C SER A 172 -4.79 -2.76 -2.06
N ALA A 173 -5.17 -2.26 -3.24
CA ALA A 173 -6.53 -1.81 -3.47
C ALA A 173 -7.39 -3.05 -3.66
N HIS A 174 -7.76 -3.70 -2.56
CA HIS A 174 -8.77 -4.75 -2.62
C HIS A 174 -10.00 -4.15 -3.30
N ASN A 175 -10.34 -4.66 -4.49
CA ASN A 175 -11.35 -4.08 -5.38
C ASN A 175 -12.57 -3.58 -4.59
N PRO A 176 -13.00 -2.31 -4.72
CA PRO A 176 -14.36 -1.96 -4.32
C PRO A 176 -15.28 -2.71 -5.27
N GLU A 177 -15.94 -3.77 -4.79
CA GLU A 177 -16.78 -4.69 -5.57
C GLU A 177 -17.59 -3.96 -6.67
N PRO A 178 -17.23 -4.07 -7.96
CA PRO A 178 -18.09 -3.58 -9.03
C PRO A 178 -19.19 -4.59 -9.37
N SER A 179 -19.01 -5.85 -8.97
CA SER A 179 -19.86 -6.96 -9.39
C SER A 179 -21.14 -7.09 -8.58
N THR A 180 -21.17 -6.77 -7.29
CA THR A 180 -22.39 -6.84 -6.47
C THR A 180 -23.36 -5.71 -6.79
N ILE A 181 -22.89 -4.49 -7.09
CA ILE A 181 -23.74 -3.38 -7.53
C ILE A 181 -24.32 -3.64 -8.93
N ILE A 182 -23.52 -4.19 -9.86
CA ILE A 182 -24.02 -4.56 -11.20
C ILE A 182 -24.98 -5.75 -11.09
N LEU A 183 -24.72 -6.75 -10.24
CA LEU A 183 -25.62 -7.90 -10.03
C LEU A 183 -26.93 -7.47 -9.35
N LEU A 184 -26.87 -6.56 -8.38
CA LEU A 184 -28.06 -6.01 -7.71
C LEU A 184 -28.86 -5.11 -8.66
N GLY A 185 -28.17 -4.27 -9.44
CA GLY A 185 -28.79 -3.38 -10.44
C GLY A 185 -29.46 -4.15 -11.58
N THR A 186 -28.77 -5.14 -12.15
CA THR A 186 -29.33 -6.01 -13.19
C THR A 186 -30.43 -6.91 -12.63
N GLY A 187 -30.28 -7.46 -11.43
CA GLY A 187 -31.31 -8.28 -10.77
C GLY A 187 -32.64 -7.55 -10.54
N MET A 188 -32.59 -6.28 -10.11
CA MET A 188 -33.80 -5.46 -9.94
C MET A 188 -34.48 -5.13 -11.29
N LEU A 189 -33.71 -4.86 -12.34
CA LEU A 189 -34.23 -4.62 -13.69
C LEU A 189 -34.92 -5.87 -14.28
N PHE A 190 -34.34 -7.06 -14.10
CA PHE A 190 -34.96 -8.30 -14.56
C PHE A 190 -36.28 -8.61 -13.82
N MET A 191 -36.35 -8.38 -12.50
CA MET A 191 -37.60 -8.57 -11.75
C MET A 191 -38.68 -7.55 -12.13
N ALA A 192 -38.33 -6.28 -12.37
CA ALA A 192 -39.28 -5.26 -12.80
C ALA A 192 -39.88 -5.56 -14.18
N ILE A 193 -39.06 -6.02 -15.14
CA ILE A 193 -39.52 -6.41 -16.48
C ILE A 193 -40.38 -7.67 -16.42
N TYR A 194 -39.99 -8.66 -15.59
CA TYR A 194 -40.75 -9.90 -15.43
C TYR A 194 -42.10 -9.65 -14.73
N GLY A 195 -42.13 -8.80 -13.70
CA GLY A 195 -43.35 -8.38 -13.00
C GLY A 195 -44.34 -7.67 -13.93
N LYS A 196 -43.87 -6.70 -14.73
CA LYS A 196 -44.72 -5.97 -15.69
C LYS A 196 -45.32 -6.88 -16.76
N ARG A 197 -44.59 -7.91 -17.22
CA ARG A 197 -45.10 -8.88 -18.20
C ARG A 197 -46.14 -9.83 -17.62
N ARG A 198 -46.06 -10.15 -16.33
CA ARG A 198 -47.05 -10.99 -15.66
C ARG A 198 -48.36 -10.25 -15.40
N MET A 199 -48.29 -8.98 -14.96
CA MET A 199 -49.48 -8.17 -14.71
C MET A 199 -50.32 -7.92 -15.98
N ASN A 200 -49.67 -7.76 -17.14
CA ASN A 200 -50.39 -7.59 -18.41
C ASN A 200 -51.08 -8.86 -18.91
N LYS A 201 -50.84 -10.03 -18.31
CA LYS A 201 -51.52 -11.29 -18.67
C LYS A 201 -52.76 -11.58 -17.83
N GLU A 202 -52.98 -10.85 -16.74
CA GLU A 202 -54.17 -11.01 -15.88
C GLU A 202 -55.20 -9.88 -16.08
N ALA A 203 -54.98 -9.00 -17.06
CA ALA A 203 -55.87 -7.91 -17.44
C ALA A 203 -56.66 -8.19 -18.75
N LEU A 204 -56.75 -9.47 -19.16
CA LEU A 204 -57.53 -9.94 -20.31
C LEU A 204 -58.52 -11.03 -19.89
#